data_AF-A0A916PZ51-F1
#
_entry.id   AF-A0A916PZ51-F1
#
_cell.length_a   1.000
_cell.length_b   1.000
_cell.length_c   1.000
_cell.angle_alpha   90.00
_cell.angle_beta   90.00
_cell.angle_gamma   90.00
#
_symmetry.space_group_name_H-M   'P 1'
#
loop_
_entity.id
_entity.type
_entity.pdbx_description
1 polymer ?
#
loop_
_entity_poly.entity_id
_entity_poly.type
_entity_poly.pdbx_seq_one_letter_code
_entity_poly.pdbx_strand_id
1 'polypeptide(L)' 'MNLIATLQDKPRRCRLIKENHPTTEEIRQILYGKSRNQYRVIFTIREATVHILYVRHSAQSSITFNPLDFE' A
#
# COMPACT_ATOMS: atom_id res chain seq x y z
N MET A 1 6.67 11.76 12.99
CA MET A 1 7.34 10.61 12.35
C MET A 1 6.85 10.52 10.92
N ASN A 2 7.75 10.58 9.94
CA ASN A 2 7.38 10.46 8.53
C ASN A 2 7.16 8.97 8.19
N LEU A 3 5.89 8.56 8.08
CA LEU A 3 5.53 7.16 7.86
C LEU A 3 6.12 6.60 6.56
N ILE A 4 6.08 7.39 5.49
CA ILE A 4 6.57 6.97 4.16
C ILE A 4 8.08 6.73 4.20
N ALA A 5 8.83 7.58 4.92
CA ALA A 5 10.27 7.38 5.09
C ALA A 5 10.60 6.03 5.75
N THR A 6 9.75 5.51 6.65
CA THR A 6 9.98 4.19 7.29
C THR A 6 9.91 3.00 6.32
N LEU A 7 9.37 3.21 5.11
CA LEU A 7 9.33 2.20 4.07
C LEU A 7 10.71 1.98 3.44
N GLN A 8 11.68 2.88 3.63
CA GLN A 8 13.06 2.69 3.16
C GLN A 8 13.77 1.56 3.92
N ASP A 9 13.52 1.44 5.23
CA ASP A 9 14.25 0.49 6.08
C ASP A 9 13.65 -0.93 6.03
N LYS A 10 12.34 -1.04 6.26
CA LYS A 10 11.67 -2.33 6.50
C LYS A 10 10.27 -2.38 5.87
N PRO A 11 10.13 -2.22 4.54
CA PRO A 11 8.81 -2.18 3.90
C PRO A 11 8.06 -3.52 4.00
N ARG A 12 8.78 -4.65 4.02
CA ARG A 12 8.21 -6.01 4.13
C ARG A 12 7.54 -6.33 5.47
N ARG A 13 7.69 -5.48 6.49
CA ARG A 13 6.96 -5.62 7.77
C ARG A 13 5.47 -5.26 7.64
N CYS A 14 5.11 -4.53 6.58
CA CYS A 14 3.77 -4.00 6.39
C CYS A 14 2.82 -5.12 5.93
N ARG A 15 1.55 -4.97 6.30
CA ARG A 15 0.53 -6.00 6.11
C ARG A 15 0.27 -6.22 4.62
N LEU A 16 0.33 -7.47 4.18
CA LEU A 16 -0.15 -7.87 2.84
C LEU A 16 -1.66 -7.62 2.75
N ILE A 17 -2.11 -7.08 1.62
CA ILE A 17 -3.54 -7.01 1.34
C ILE A 17 -3.94 -8.24 0.53
N LYS A 18 -4.95 -8.96 1.01
CA LYS A 18 -5.68 -9.95 0.21
C LYS A 18 -6.79 -9.20 -0.50
N GLU A 19 -6.45 -8.46 -1.55
CA GLU A 19 -7.48 -7.98 -2.47
C GLU A 19 -7.50 -8.94 -3.66
N ASN A 20 -8.70 -9.39 -4.01
CA ASN A 20 -9.00 -10.48 -4.96
C ASN A 20 -8.57 -10.11 -6.38
N HIS A 21 -7.27 -10.04 -6.65
CA HIS A 21 -6.75 -9.82 -7.98
C HIS A 21 -5.76 -10.92 -8.35
N PRO A 22 -5.79 -11.43 -9.58
CA PRO A 22 -4.84 -12.44 -10.07
C PRO A 22 -3.42 -11.88 -10.31
N THR A 23 -3.00 -10.87 -9.55
CA THR A 23 -1.64 -10.34 -9.64
C THR A 23 -0.68 -11.23 -8.87
N THR A 24 0.51 -11.46 -9.45
CA THR A 24 1.62 -12.15 -8.81
C THR A 24 2.39 -11.24 -7.86
N GLU A 25 2.09 -9.93 -7.85
CA GLU A 25 2.79 -8.98 -7.01
C GLU A 25 2.32 -8.98 -5.55
N GLU A 26 3.28 -8.88 -4.64
CA GLU A 26 3.01 -8.69 -3.22
C GLU A 26 2.56 -7.26 -2.92
N ILE A 27 1.24 -7.03 -2.92
CA ILE A 27 0.70 -5.73 -2.52
C ILE A 27 0.60 -5.63 -1.00
N ARG A 28 1.11 -4.53 -0.46
CA ARG A 28 1.20 -4.23 0.97
C ARG A 28 0.50 -2.93 1.29
N GLN A 29 0.12 -2.78 2.55
CA GLN A 29 -0.44 -1.55 3.07
C GLN A 29 0.14 -1.16 4.42
N ILE A 30 0.15 0.14 4.68
CA ILE A 30 0.38 0.73 6.00
C ILE A 30 -0.71 1.78 6.28
N LEU A 31 -1.14 1.85 7.54
CA LEU A 31 -2.13 2.82 8.00
C LEU A 31 -1.43 4.03 8.61
N TYR A 32 -1.92 5.22 8.27
CA TYR A 32 -1.48 6.48 8.83
C TYR A 32 -2.66 7.23 9.45
N GLY A 33 -2.41 8.00 10.51
CA GLY A 33 -3.42 8.85 11.13
C GLY A 33 -4.26 8.12 12.19
N LYS A 34 -5.29 8.81 12.68
CA LYS A 34 -6.11 8.40 13.84
C LYS A 34 -7.60 8.65 13.57
N SER A 35 -8.45 7.78 14.11
CA SER A 35 -9.92 7.92 14.08
C SER A 35 -10.42 8.22 12.65
N ARG A 36 -11.17 9.31 12.49
CA ARG A 36 -11.78 9.75 11.22
C ARG A 36 -10.78 10.24 10.17
N ASN A 37 -9.52 10.45 10.50
CA ASN A 37 -8.48 10.92 9.57
C ASN A 37 -7.43 9.83 9.34
N GLN A 38 -7.88 8.60 9.15
CA GLN A 38 -6.99 7.48 8.86
C GLN A 38 -6.86 7.29 7.35
N TYR A 39 -5.63 7.08 6.89
CA TYR A 39 -5.28 6.88 5.51
C TYR A 39 -4.60 5.52 5.33
N ARG A 40 -4.84 4.90 4.18
CA ARG A 40 -4.18 3.68 3.71
C ARG A 40 -3.18 4.09 2.63
N VAL A 41 -1.91 3.77 2.86
CA VAL A 41 -0.87 3.83 1.82
C VAL A 41 -0.71 2.41 1.31
N ILE A 42 -1.02 2.21 0.03
CA ILE A 42 -0.96 0.92 -0.66
C ILE A 42 0.23 0.95 -1.60
N PHE A 43 1.08 -0.08 -1.54
CA PHE A 43 2.33 -0.11 -2.26
C PHE A 43 2.76 -1.54 -2.60
N THR A 44 3.65 -1.64 -3.59
CA THR A 44 4.37 -2.86 -3.95
C THR A 44 5.87 -2.64 -3.76
N ILE A 45 6.64 -3.72 -3.73
CA ILE A 45 8.11 -3.68 -3.66
C ILE A 45 8.64 -4.37 -4.90
N ARG A 46 9.32 -3.62 -5.76
CA ARG A 46 9.98 -4.13 -6.96
C ARG A 46 11.48 -3.96 -6.78
N GLU A 47 12.20 -5.07 -6.86
CA GLU A 47 13.64 -5.10 -6.60
C GLU A 47 13.97 -4.51 -5.21
N ALA A 48 14.51 -3.29 -5.16
CA ALA A 48 14.81 -2.54 -3.95
C ALA A 48 13.97 -1.25 -3.80
N THR A 49 12.99 -1.03 -4.67
CA THR A 49 12.20 0.19 -4.75
C THR A 49 10.79 -0.04 -4.20
N VAL A 50 10.32 0.89 -3.38
CA VAL A 50 8.93 0.94 -2.91
C VAL A 50 8.12 1.79 -3.88
N HIS A 51 7.15 1.18 -4.56
CA HIS A 51 6.24 1.87 -5.47
C HIS A 51 4.92 2.14 -4.75
N ILE A 52 4.64 3.42 -4.48
CA ILE A 52 3.35 3.82 -3.92
C ILE A 52 2.32 3.79 -5.04
N LEU A 53 1.35 2.88 -4.92
CA LEU A 53 0.26 2.75 -5.88
C LEU A 53 -0.85 3.76 -5.55
N TYR A 54 -1.23 3.81 -4.27
CA TYR A 54 -2.34 4.63 -3.82
C TYR A 54 -2.14 5.20 -2.42
N VAL A 55 -2.60 6.44 -2.22
CA VAL A 55 -2.79 7.04 -0.89
C VAL A 55 -4.24 7.45 -0.79
N ARG A 56 -4.98 6.84 0.13
CA ARG A 56 -6.43 7.02 0.19
C ARG A 56 -6.98 7.02 1.60
N HIS A 57 -8.14 7.64 1.77
CA HIS A 57 -8.84 7.65 3.04
C HIS A 57 -9.35 6.25 3.40
N SER A 58 -9.22 5.82 4.66
CA SER A 58 -9.55 4.46 5.08
C SER A 58 -11.04 4.11 4.98
N ALA A 59 -11.91 5.13 5.02
CA ALA A 59 -13.36 4.96 4.86
C ALA A 59 -13.80 4.76 3.39
N GLN A 60 -12.91 4.90 2.41
CA GLN A 60 -13.26 4.59 1.02
C GLN A 60 -13.29 3.06 0.81
N SER A 61 -14.20 2.59 -0.07
CA SER A 61 -14.44 1.18 -0.40
C SER A 61 -13.18 0.42 -0.86
N SER A 62 -13.22 -0.92 -0.93
CA SER A 62 -12.10 -1.75 -1.45
C SER A 62 -11.57 -1.25 -2.80
N ILE A 63 -10.28 -1.43 -3.06
CA ILE A 63 -9.69 -1.00 -4.33
C ILE A 63 -9.88 -2.09 -5.38
N THR A 64 -10.17 -1.67 -6.60
CA THR A 64 -10.02 -2.53 -7.77
C THR A 64 -8.72 -2.08 -8.43
N PHE A 65 -7.72 -2.94 -8.39
CA PHE A 65 -6.46 -2.66 -9.09
C PHE A 65 -6.67 -2.74 -10.59
N ASN A 66 -6.13 -1.78 -11.33
CA ASN A 66 -5.99 -1.89 -12.77
C ASN A 66 -4.70 -2.68 -13.05
N PRO A 67 -4.71 -3.70 -13.91
CA PRO A 67 -3.48 -4.38 -14.33
C PRO A 67 -2.37 -3.43 -14.79
N LEU A 68 -2.72 -2.28 -15.39
CA LEU A 68 -1.78 -1.25 -15.81
C LEU A 68 -1.13 -0.47 -14.66
N ASP A 69 -1.67 -0.55 -13.44
CA ASP A 69 -1.01 0.02 -12.25
C ASP A 69 0.29 -0.71 -11.92
N PHE A 70 0.50 -1.87 -12.55
CA PHE A 70 1.64 -2.73 -12.32
C PHE A 70 2.62 -2.83 -13.51
N GLU A 71 2.41 -2.11 -14.59
CA GLU A 71 3.41 -1.99 -15.67
C GLU A 71 4.36 -0.80 -15.41
#